data_AF-A0A6L4Y7W7-F1
#
_entry.id   AF-A0A6L4Y7W7-F1
#
_cell.length_a   1.000
_cell.length_b   1.000
_cell.length_c   1.000
_cell.angle_alpha   90.00
_cell.angle_beta   90.00
_cell.angle_gamma   90.00
#
_symmetry.space_group_name_H-M   'P 1'
#
loop_
_entity.id
_entity.type
_entity.pdbx_description
1 polymer ?
#
loop_
_entity_poly.entity_id
_entity_poly.type
_entity_poly.pdbx_seq_one_letter_code
_entity_poly.pdbx_strand_id
1 'polypeptide(L)'
;MISVSLIFFLNGCASKKDVVGIQYDLSSLNAQISGLRKDIKRDTEQSLNLLKKNEEKIREIEDRITGFKGNIKEIEDRITRLEGNIKESISPVRKNQADASARLDNLQVQIRSLGGKIEEYGYLLDKQNRENTSLKKGYESETKTIEAKLSGLEKRLLFLEGFLVSESAPSTGETPSKEETSEQSEEKEATETKRPTGEELYQKAYNDFKKGDINTARTGFRKYLRVFPNDNYSDNAQYWIAESFFIEKKYREAILEFEEVLRKYPKGNKAPSALLKQGLAFYRLGDKNSAMLLFQKVIKDHPGSNEAKIAKKELEKLN
;
A
#
# COMPACT_ATOMS: atom_id res chain seq x y z
N MET A 1 24.61 19.49 105.27
CA MET A 1 25.52 18.55 105.94
C MET A 1 25.87 17.51 104.89
N ILE A 2 27.07 17.50 104.31
CA ILE A 2 28.26 16.87 104.88
C ILE A 2 29.49 17.71 104.48
N SER A 3 30.28 18.03 105.49
CA SER A 3 31.62 18.61 105.41
C SER A 3 32.63 17.47 105.55
N VAL A 4 33.64 17.40 104.68
CA VAL A 4 34.92 16.75 104.99
C VAL A 4 36.06 17.54 104.34
N SER A 5 36.93 18.01 105.22
CA SER A 5 38.21 18.70 104.98
C SER A 5 39.33 17.78 104.48
N LEU A 6 40.43 18.43 104.05
CA LEU A 6 41.84 17.97 104.15
C LEU A 6 42.28 16.98 103.03
N ILE A 7 43.41 17.08 102.32
CA ILE A 7 44.79 17.48 102.63
C ILE A 7 45.50 17.90 101.32
N PHE A 8 46.29 18.99 101.37
CA PHE A 8 47.25 19.41 100.34
C PHE A 8 48.53 18.54 100.34
N PHE A 9 49.25 18.54 99.21
CA PHE A 9 50.64 18.14 98.98
C PHE A 9 50.90 16.85 98.18
N LEU A 10 50.83 16.99 96.85
CA LEU A 10 51.85 16.50 95.94
C LEU A 10 52.41 17.70 95.16
N ASN A 11 53.73 17.82 95.18
CA ASN A 11 54.52 18.92 94.62
C ASN A 11 54.48 18.92 93.10
N GLY A 12 53.67 19.83 92.56
CA GLY A 12 53.86 20.49 91.28
C GLY A 12 53.19 21.84 91.43
N CYS A 13 53.96 22.92 91.61
CA CYS A 13 53.40 24.27 91.73
C CYS A 13 52.79 24.68 90.39
N ALA A 14 51.52 24.33 90.15
CA ALA A 14 50.72 25.05 89.17
C ALA A 14 50.72 26.51 89.62
N SER A 15 51.37 27.38 88.86
CA SER A 15 51.44 28.79 89.20
C SER A 15 50.03 29.38 89.12
N LYS A 16 49.77 30.50 89.82
CA LYS A 16 48.50 31.23 89.68
C LYS A 16 48.16 31.52 88.20
N LYS A 17 49.16 31.64 87.32
CA LYS A 17 48.97 31.81 85.88
C LYS A 17 48.39 30.55 85.21
N ASP A 18 48.77 29.36 85.65
CA ASP A 18 48.31 28.09 85.08
C ASP A 18 46.83 27.84 85.44
N VAL A 19 46.44 28.16 86.68
CA VAL A 19 45.03 28.10 87.12
C VAL A 19 44.16 29.09 86.34
N VAL A 20 44.66 30.32 86.12
CA VAL A 20 43.95 31.34 85.32
C VAL A 20 43.87 30.93 83.83
N GLY A 21 44.93 30.32 83.28
CA GLY A 21 44.93 29.77 81.93
C GLY A 21 43.88 28.67 81.74
N ILE A 22 43.82 27.70 82.66
CA ILE A 22 42.79 26.65 82.66
C ILE A 22 41.39 27.23 82.78
N GLN A 23 41.19 28.26 83.61
CA GLN A 23 39.89 28.90 83.76
C GLN A 23 39.45 29.65 82.49
N TYR A 24 40.41 30.27 81.79
CA TYR A 24 40.18 30.86 80.47
C TYR A 24 39.80 29.80 79.44
N ASP A 25 40.56 28.71 79.34
CA ASP A 25 40.28 27.61 78.41
C ASP A 25 38.92 26.96 78.69
N LEU A 26 38.55 26.75 79.97
CA LEU A 26 37.24 26.24 80.37
C LEU A 26 36.11 27.19 79.96
N SER A 27 36.32 28.51 80.09
CA SER A 27 35.34 29.51 79.65
C SER A 27 35.16 29.52 78.13
N SER A 28 36.25 29.39 77.38
CA SER A 28 36.26 29.27 75.91
C SER A 28 35.56 27.99 75.46
N LEU A 29 35.85 26.85 76.11
CA LEU A 29 35.21 25.57 75.81
C LEU A 29 33.70 25.60 76.08
N ASN A 30 33.28 26.20 77.21
CA ASN A 30 31.85 26.37 77.51
C ASN A 30 31.14 27.26 76.48
N ALA A 31 31.80 28.32 75.99
CA ALA A 31 31.27 29.14 74.91
C ALA A 31 31.14 28.35 73.59
N GLN A 32 32.14 27.55 73.23
CA GLN A 32 32.10 26.67 72.06
C GLN A 32 31.00 25.61 72.17
N ILE A 33 30.84 24.96 73.33
CA ILE A 33 29.77 23.98 73.59
C ILE A 33 28.40 24.64 73.47
N SER A 34 28.23 25.85 73.99
CA SER A 34 26.98 26.61 73.85
C SER A 34 26.66 26.93 72.38
N GLY A 35 27.69 27.33 71.60
CA GLY A 35 27.59 27.55 70.16
C GLY A 35 27.17 26.29 69.40
N LEU A 36 27.88 25.19 69.62
CA LEU A 36 27.56 23.89 69.03
C LEU A 36 26.15 23.42 69.38
N ARG A 37 25.70 23.60 70.63
CA ARG A 37 24.34 23.27 71.05
C ARG A 37 23.29 24.06 70.27
N LYS A 38 23.57 25.34 70.00
CA LYS A 38 22.69 26.21 69.21
C LYS A 38 22.66 25.79 67.74
N ASP A 39 23.81 25.47 67.16
CA ASP A 39 23.91 24.98 65.77
C ASP A 39 23.20 23.63 65.61
N ILE A 40 23.44 22.67 66.51
CA ILE A 40 22.72 21.38 66.52
C ILE A 40 21.21 21.61 66.58
N LYS A 41 20.74 22.50 67.46
CA LYS A 41 19.31 22.81 67.55
C LYS A 41 18.79 23.38 66.22
N ARG A 42 19.46 24.36 65.63
CA ARG A 42 19.08 24.94 64.34
C ARG A 42 19.02 23.88 63.24
N ASP A 43 20.04 23.04 63.14
CA ASP A 43 20.16 22.06 62.06
C ASP A 43 19.13 20.93 62.23
N THR A 44 18.80 20.55 63.47
CA THR A 44 17.69 19.61 63.75
C THR A 44 16.34 20.20 63.36
N GLU A 45 16.07 21.48 63.64
CA GLU A 45 14.85 22.17 63.24
C GLU A 45 14.74 22.27 61.71
N GLN A 46 15.84 22.59 61.01
CA GLN A 46 15.89 22.60 59.56
C GLN A 46 15.62 21.22 58.95
N SER A 47 16.26 20.18 59.51
CA SER A 47 16.07 18.79 59.07
C SER A 47 14.62 18.33 59.27
N LEU A 48 14.00 18.68 60.41
CA LEU A 48 12.60 18.37 60.69
C LEU A 48 11.65 19.05 59.70
N ASN A 49 11.92 20.31 59.34
CA ASN A 49 11.13 21.03 58.34
C ASN A 49 11.25 20.42 56.95
N LEU A 50 12.47 19.99 56.56
CA LEU A 50 12.69 19.30 55.29
C LEU A 50 11.96 17.94 55.25
N LEU A 51 11.97 17.19 56.35
CA LEU A 51 11.25 15.92 56.45
C LEU A 51 9.75 16.12 56.26
N LYS A 52 9.14 17.09 56.95
CA LYS A 52 7.72 17.42 56.80
C LYS A 52 7.36 17.78 55.35
N LYS A 53 8.18 18.62 54.70
CA LYS A 53 7.99 18.99 53.30
C LYS A 53 8.11 17.79 52.35
N ASN A 54 9.01 16.86 52.65
CA ASN A 54 9.15 15.65 51.85
C ASN A 54 7.97 14.69 52.05
N GLU A 55 7.43 14.56 53.28
CA GLU A 55 6.21 13.79 53.53
C GLU A 55 5.01 14.34 52.75
N GLU A 56 4.84 15.67 52.68
CA GLU A 56 3.79 16.30 51.88
C GLU A 56 3.94 15.98 50.39
N LYS A 57 5.17 16.07 49.85
CA LYS A 57 5.44 15.71 48.45
C LYS A 57 5.19 14.23 48.16
N ILE A 58 5.51 13.35 49.10
CA ILE A 58 5.25 11.91 48.96
C ILE A 58 3.75 11.67 48.86
N ARG A 59 2.94 12.30 49.72
CA ARG A 59 1.47 12.21 49.65
C ARG A 59 0.93 12.71 48.31
N GLU A 60 1.43 13.84 47.81
CA GLU A 60 1.02 14.36 46.49
C GLU A 60 1.34 13.38 45.35
N ILE A 61 2.51 12.73 45.41
CA ILE A 61 2.90 11.71 44.43
C ILE A 61 1.98 10.47 44.54
N GLU A 62 1.65 10.03 45.74
CA GLU A 62 0.75 8.90 45.97
C GLU A 62 -0.66 9.15 45.42
N ASP A 63 -1.19 10.37 45.60
CA ASP A 63 -2.48 10.79 45.05
C ASP A 63 -2.44 10.78 43.51
N ARG A 64 -1.36 11.31 42.91
CA ARG A 64 -1.18 11.29 41.45
C ARG A 64 -1.06 9.87 40.90
N ILE A 65 -0.35 8.98 41.60
CA ILE A 65 -0.25 7.55 41.23
C ILE A 65 -1.62 6.91 41.26
N THR A 66 -2.43 7.20 42.27
CA THR A 66 -3.80 6.68 42.38
C THR A 66 -4.68 7.19 41.25
N GLY A 67 -4.58 8.48 40.89
CA GLY A 67 -5.24 9.05 39.72
C GLY A 67 -4.83 8.36 38.41
N PHE A 68 -3.53 8.13 38.20
CA PHE A 68 -3.05 7.43 37.00
C PHE A 68 -3.53 5.98 36.94
N LYS A 69 -3.60 5.26 38.07
CA LYS A 69 -4.19 3.91 38.10
C LYS A 69 -5.66 3.91 37.66
N GLY A 70 -6.44 4.92 38.07
CA GLY A 70 -7.81 5.09 37.61
C GLY A 70 -7.91 5.28 36.10
N ASN A 71 -7.07 6.17 35.54
CA ASN A 71 -7.03 6.43 34.10
C ASN A 71 -6.60 5.20 33.30
N ILE A 72 -5.63 4.41 33.80
CA ILE A 72 -5.20 3.16 33.16
C ILE A 72 -6.38 2.17 33.08
N LYS A 73 -7.12 2.00 34.17
CA LYS A 73 -8.29 1.12 34.20
C LYS A 73 -9.37 1.56 33.19
N GLU A 74 -9.62 2.87 33.08
CA GLU A 74 -10.57 3.39 32.09
C GLU A 74 -10.11 3.11 30.65
N ILE A 75 -8.80 3.22 30.38
CA ILE A 75 -8.23 2.89 29.07
C ILE A 75 -8.38 1.38 28.78
N GLU A 76 -8.13 0.51 29.74
CA GLU A 76 -8.30 -0.94 29.61
C GLU A 76 -9.77 -1.31 29.29
N ASP A 77 -10.72 -0.69 29.98
CA ASP A 77 -12.16 -0.87 29.73
C ASP A 77 -12.54 -0.41 28.31
N ARG A 78 -11.96 0.71 27.85
CA ARG A 78 -12.18 1.23 26.48
C ARG A 78 -11.58 0.30 25.42
N ILE A 79 -10.38 -0.24 25.64
CA ILE A 79 -9.75 -1.21 24.73
C ILE A 79 -10.65 -2.44 24.59
N THR A 80 -11.10 -3.00 25.70
CA THR A 80 -11.98 -4.18 25.71
C THR A 80 -13.27 -3.95 24.93
N ARG A 81 -13.90 -2.76 25.09
CA ARG A 81 -15.09 -2.37 24.31
C ARG A 81 -14.79 -2.24 22.82
N LEU A 82 -13.67 -1.63 22.45
CA LEU A 82 -13.26 -1.49 21.05
C LEU A 82 -13.00 -2.85 20.40
N GLU A 83 -12.34 -3.77 21.09
CA GLU A 83 -12.14 -5.15 20.61
C GLU A 83 -13.46 -5.86 20.35
N GLY A 84 -14.45 -5.70 21.24
CA GLY A 84 -15.82 -6.19 21.05
C GLY A 84 -16.47 -5.62 19.78
N ASN A 85 -16.47 -4.30 19.62
CA ASN A 85 -17.06 -3.62 18.46
C ASN A 85 -16.37 -4.01 17.14
N ILE A 86 -15.05 -4.17 17.15
CA ILE A 86 -14.27 -4.62 15.98
C ILE A 86 -14.69 -6.04 15.60
N LYS A 87 -14.79 -6.95 16.58
CA LYS A 87 -15.21 -8.34 16.34
C LYS A 87 -16.62 -8.40 15.75
N GLU A 88 -17.54 -7.61 16.28
CA GLU A 88 -18.92 -7.51 15.80
C GLU A 88 -18.99 -6.92 14.38
N SER A 89 -18.15 -5.94 14.06
CA SER A 89 -18.08 -5.33 12.72
C SER A 89 -17.41 -6.23 11.68
N ILE A 90 -16.41 -7.03 12.07
CA ILE A 90 -15.64 -7.89 11.16
C ILE A 90 -16.42 -9.17 10.79
N SER A 91 -17.18 -9.74 11.74
CA SER A 91 -17.94 -10.97 11.52
C SER A 91 -18.85 -10.93 10.27
N PRO A 92 -19.73 -9.92 10.08
CA PRO A 92 -20.58 -9.84 8.89
C PRO A 92 -19.77 -9.58 7.62
N VAL A 93 -18.66 -8.83 7.69
CA VAL A 93 -17.77 -8.61 6.53
C VAL A 93 -17.16 -9.92 6.05
N ARG A 94 -16.66 -10.76 6.97
CA ARG A 94 -16.12 -12.09 6.63
C ARG A 94 -17.19 -13.00 6.02
N LYS A 95 -18.41 -12.97 6.58
CA LYS A 95 -19.54 -13.72 6.04
C LYS A 95 -19.89 -13.27 4.61
N ASN A 96 -20.05 -11.96 4.41
CA ASN A 96 -20.34 -11.38 3.10
C ASN A 96 -19.24 -11.68 2.08
N GLN A 97 -17.97 -11.69 2.51
CA GLN A 97 -16.84 -12.06 1.65
C GLN A 97 -16.91 -13.54 1.22
N ALA A 98 -17.23 -14.45 2.14
CA ALA A 98 -17.44 -15.87 1.81
C ALA A 98 -18.63 -16.07 0.86
N ASP A 99 -19.75 -15.39 1.12
CA ASP A 99 -20.94 -15.43 0.26
C ASP A 99 -20.66 -14.87 -1.14
N ALA A 100 -19.86 -13.80 -1.23
CA ALA A 100 -19.44 -13.23 -2.52
C ALA A 100 -18.54 -14.19 -3.30
N SER A 101 -17.56 -14.84 -2.65
CA SER A 101 -16.72 -15.87 -3.29
C SER A 101 -17.57 -17.02 -3.84
N ALA A 102 -18.52 -17.53 -3.06
CA ALA A 102 -19.42 -18.59 -3.51
C ALA A 102 -20.25 -18.19 -4.74
N ARG A 103 -20.70 -16.93 -4.82
CA ARG A 103 -21.40 -16.39 -6.01
C ARG A 103 -20.47 -16.30 -7.22
N LEU A 104 -19.22 -15.89 -7.04
CA LEU A 104 -18.23 -15.82 -8.12
C LEU A 104 -17.91 -17.22 -8.67
N ASP A 105 -17.75 -18.21 -7.80
CA ASP A 105 -17.53 -19.61 -8.20
C ASP A 105 -18.73 -20.13 -9.02
N ASN A 106 -19.96 -19.81 -8.59
CA ASN A 106 -21.16 -20.18 -9.32
C ASN A 106 -21.22 -19.52 -10.71
N LEU A 107 -20.93 -18.22 -10.80
CA LEU A 107 -20.86 -17.51 -12.08
C LEU A 107 -19.80 -18.10 -13.00
N GLN A 108 -18.65 -18.51 -12.46
CA GLN A 108 -17.60 -19.14 -13.26
C GLN A 108 -18.06 -20.47 -13.88
N VAL A 109 -18.84 -21.28 -13.14
CA VAL A 109 -19.47 -22.50 -13.66
C VAL A 109 -20.47 -22.18 -14.77
N GLN A 110 -21.30 -21.15 -14.60
CA GLN A 110 -22.26 -20.73 -15.64
C GLN A 110 -21.55 -20.25 -16.90
N ILE A 111 -20.47 -19.47 -16.78
CA ILE A 111 -19.67 -19.00 -17.93
C ILE A 111 -19.07 -20.19 -18.69
N ARG A 112 -18.51 -21.19 -17.98
CA ARG A 112 -18.00 -22.41 -18.65
C ARG A 112 -19.11 -23.16 -19.38
N SER A 113 -20.29 -23.29 -18.76
CA SER A 113 -21.44 -23.93 -19.40
C SER A 113 -21.92 -23.17 -20.64
N LEU A 114 -21.98 -21.83 -20.57
CA LEU A 114 -22.31 -20.99 -21.72
C LEU A 114 -21.28 -21.10 -22.84
N GLY A 115 -19.98 -21.13 -22.49
CA GLY A 115 -18.90 -21.37 -23.45
C GLY A 115 -19.11 -22.67 -24.23
N GLY A 116 -19.39 -23.78 -23.53
CA GLY A 116 -19.69 -25.06 -24.18
C GLY A 116 -20.91 -25.01 -25.11
N LYS A 117 -21.99 -24.31 -24.71
CA LYS A 117 -23.17 -24.12 -25.57
C LYS A 117 -22.86 -23.28 -26.82
N ILE A 118 -22.00 -22.25 -26.68
CA ILE A 118 -21.58 -21.42 -27.81
C ILE A 118 -20.75 -22.25 -28.79
N GLU A 119 -19.84 -23.10 -28.31
CA GLU A 119 -19.07 -24.01 -29.15
C GLU A 119 -19.98 -25.00 -29.89
N GLU A 120 -20.97 -25.57 -29.19
CA GLU A 120 -21.97 -26.46 -29.79
C GLU A 120 -22.77 -25.76 -30.89
N TYR A 121 -23.28 -24.54 -30.62
CA TYR A 121 -24.00 -23.76 -31.63
C TYR A 121 -23.11 -23.38 -32.81
N GLY A 122 -21.84 -23.03 -32.56
CA GLY A 122 -20.86 -22.76 -33.60
C GLY A 122 -20.66 -23.95 -34.53
N TYR A 123 -20.54 -25.16 -33.96
CA TYR A 123 -20.42 -26.39 -34.74
C TYR A 123 -21.68 -26.70 -35.57
N LEU A 124 -22.87 -26.56 -34.98
CA LEU A 124 -24.13 -26.77 -35.71
C LEU A 124 -24.30 -25.78 -36.86
N LEU A 125 -23.93 -24.51 -36.65
CA LEU A 125 -23.98 -23.47 -37.68
C LEU A 125 -23.00 -23.78 -38.83
N ASP A 126 -21.76 -24.20 -38.53
CA ASP A 126 -20.79 -24.59 -39.56
C ASP A 126 -21.29 -25.77 -40.38
N LYS A 127 -21.83 -26.80 -39.71
CA LYS A 127 -22.44 -27.96 -40.38
C LYS A 127 -23.55 -27.53 -41.35
N GLN A 128 -24.48 -26.69 -40.89
CA GLN A 128 -25.59 -26.21 -41.71
C GLN A 128 -25.10 -25.34 -42.88
N ASN A 129 -24.07 -24.52 -42.68
CA ASN A 129 -23.48 -23.71 -43.74
C ASN A 129 -22.83 -24.58 -44.82
N ARG A 130 -22.14 -25.67 -44.46
CA ARG A 130 -21.60 -26.63 -45.43
C ARG A 130 -22.68 -27.32 -46.24
N GLU A 131 -23.77 -27.71 -45.59
CA GLU A 131 -24.93 -28.32 -46.25
C GLU A 131 -25.58 -27.34 -47.23
N ASN A 132 -25.86 -26.10 -46.81
CA ASN A 132 -26.37 -25.04 -47.67
C ASN A 132 -25.45 -24.75 -48.86
N THR A 133 -24.13 -24.74 -48.65
CA THR A 133 -23.14 -24.55 -49.71
C THR A 133 -23.19 -25.69 -50.72
N SER A 134 -23.35 -26.92 -50.25
CA SER A 134 -23.44 -28.12 -51.10
C SER A 134 -24.72 -28.11 -51.93
N LEU A 135 -25.86 -27.78 -51.31
CA LEU A 135 -27.14 -27.61 -52.01
C LEU A 135 -27.07 -26.50 -53.06
N LYS A 136 -26.48 -25.34 -52.71
CA LYS A 136 -26.30 -24.22 -53.63
C LYS A 136 -25.50 -24.64 -54.88
N LYS A 137 -24.38 -25.36 -54.71
CA LYS A 137 -23.60 -25.90 -55.83
C LYS A 137 -24.41 -26.87 -56.69
N GLY A 138 -25.27 -27.68 -56.08
CA GLY A 138 -26.20 -28.56 -56.79
C GLY A 138 -27.17 -27.79 -57.70
N TYR A 139 -27.85 -26.77 -57.14
CA TYR A 139 -28.75 -25.91 -57.90
C TYR A 139 -28.03 -25.11 -59.00
N GLU A 140 -26.82 -24.62 -58.76
CA GLU A 140 -25.99 -23.95 -59.77
C GLU A 140 -25.62 -24.88 -60.95
N SER A 141 -25.40 -26.16 -60.69
CA SER A 141 -25.14 -27.15 -61.74
C SER A 141 -26.40 -27.45 -62.56
N GLU A 142 -27.54 -27.57 -61.89
CA GLU A 142 -28.82 -27.84 -62.54
C GLU A 142 -29.29 -26.66 -63.40
N THR A 143 -29.16 -25.44 -62.89
CA THR A 143 -29.44 -24.20 -63.64
C THR A 143 -28.58 -24.08 -64.89
N LYS A 144 -27.26 -24.30 -64.80
CA LYS A 144 -26.37 -24.37 -65.98
C LYS A 144 -26.82 -25.41 -67.00
N THR A 145 -27.27 -26.58 -66.53
CA THR A 145 -27.76 -27.64 -67.40
C THR A 145 -29.04 -27.24 -68.12
N ILE A 146 -29.97 -26.59 -67.42
CA ILE A 146 -31.21 -26.05 -67.99
C ILE A 146 -30.90 -24.96 -69.00
N GLU A 147 -30.04 -24.00 -68.67
CA GLU A 147 -29.60 -22.92 -69.57
C GLU A 147 -28.98 -23.48 -70.86
N ALA A 148 -28.12 -24.50 -70.75
CA ALA A 148 -27.52 -25.16 -71.92
C ALA A 148 -28.58 -25.84 -72.81
N LYS A 149 -29.56 -26.52 -72.21
CA LYS A 149 -30.69 -27.10 -72.94
C LYS A 149 -31.56 -26.03 -73.61
N LEU A 150 -31.83 -24.93 -72.91
CA LEU A 150 -32.65 -23.82 -73.38
C LEU A 150 -31.98 -23.13 -74.57
N SER A 151 -30.68 -22.80 -74.46
CA SER A 151 -29.88 -22.30 -75.57
C SER A 151 -29.87 -23.26 -76.77
N GLY A 152 -29.80 -24.56 -76.51
CA GLY A 152 -29.89 -25.59 -77.56
C GLY A 152 -31.25 -25.59 -78.27
N LEU A 153 -32.33 -25.41 -77.53
CA LEU A 153 -33.69 -25.30 -78.09
C LEU A 153 -33.89 -23.98 -78.85
N GLU A 154 -33.40 -22.86 -78.32
CA GLU A 154 -33.41 -21.56 -79.00
C GLU A 154 -32.69 -21.64 -80.35
N LYS A 155 -31.48 -22.24 -80.39
CA LYS A 155 -30.75 -22.46 -81.65
C LYS A 155 -31.53 -23.31 -82.64
N ARG A 156 -32.23 -24.35 -82.17
CA ARG A 156 -33.09 -25.18 -83.02
C ARG A 156 -34.30 -24.41 -83.54
N LEU A 157 -34.90 -23.57 -82.71
CA LEU A 157 -36.05 -22.74 -83.08
C LEU A 157 -35.64 -21.69 -84.11
N LEU A 158 -34.49 -21.06 -83.92
CA LEU A 158 -33.88 -20.12 -84.87
C LEU A 158 -33.47 -20.80 -86.18
N PHE A 159 -32.99 -22.05 -86.12
CA PHE A 159 -32.73 -22.87 -87.30
C PHE A 159 -34.02 -23.24 -88.05
N LEU A 160 -35.10 -23.57 -87.34
CA LEU A 160 -36.42 -23.86 -87.93
C LEU A 160 -37.08 -22.61 -88.52
N GLU A 161 -36.96 -21.45 -87.87
CA GLU A 161 -37.39 -20.15 -88.41
C GLU A 161 -36.56 -19.75 -89.63
N GLY A 162 -35.25 -20.00 -89.61
CA GLY A 162 -34.38 -19.84 -90.78
C GLY A 162 -34.72 -20.81 -91.92
N PHE A 163 -35.21 -22.01 -91.61
CA PHE A 163 -35.67 -22.96 -92.63
C PHE A 163 -37.00 -22.54 -93.27
N LEU A 164 -37.81 -21.72 -92.58
CA LEU A 164 -39.01 -21.08 -93.14
C LEU A 164 -38.70 -19.82 -93.95
N VAL A 165 -37.48 -19.28 -93.85
CA VAL A 165 -37.00 -18.09 -94.55
C VAL A 165 -35.69 -18.41 -95.30
N SER A 166 -35.82 -19.14 -96.41
CA SER A 166 -34.88 -19.24 -97.55
C SER A 166 -33.35 -19.21 -97.30
N GLU A 167 -32.72 -20.35 -97.58
CA GLU A 167 -31.46 -20.55 -98.33
C GLU A 167 -30.15 -19.81 -97.94
N SER A 168 -29.06 -20.59 -97.88
CA SER A 168 -27.61 -20.26 -97.84
C SER A 168 -26.88 -20.21 -96.48
N ALA A 169 -25.87 -21.11 -96.35
CA ALA A 169 -24.80 -21.15 -95.34
C ALA A 169 -23.51 -20.49 -95.92
N PRO A 170 -22.33 -20.44 -95.25
CA PRO A 170 -21.86 -20.93 -93.92
C PRO A 170 -21.10 -19.82 -93.11
N SER A 171 -20.52 -19.97 -91.90
CA SER A 171 -19.35 -20.79 -91.51
C SER A 171 -18.82 -20.39 -90.10
N THR A 172 -18.30 -21.38 -89.33
CA THR A 172 -17.20 -21.36 -88.31
C THR A 172 -17.27 -20.41 -87.10
N GLY A 173 -16.89 -20.74 -85.86
CA GLY A 173 -16.19 -21.87 -85.23
C GLY A 173 -15.77 -21.49 -83.78
N GLU A 174 -15.53 -22.51 -82.95
CA GLU A 174 -14.70 -22.53 -81.71
C GLU A 174 -15.19 -21.94 -80.36
N THR A 175 -15.38 -22.87 -79.41
CA THR A 175 -15.28 -22.81 -77.92
C THR A 175 -13.78 -23.00 -77.50
N PRO A 176 -13.29 -23.00 -76.21
CA PRO A 176 -13.96 -22.95 -74.88
C PRO A 176 -13.22 -22.26 -73.68
N SER A 177 -13.92 -22.27 -72.51
CA SER A 177 -13.44 -22.54 -71.12
C SER A 177 -12.58 -21.52 -70.33
N LYS A 178 -13.06 -21.12 -69.12
CA LYS A 178 -12.55 -21.43 -67.74
C LYS A 178 -11.24 -20.72 -67.35
N GLU A 179 -10.95 -20.28 -66.12
CA GLU A 179 -11.32 -20.71 -64.77
C GLU A 179 -10.93 -19.63 -63.73
N GLU A 180 -11.46 -19.79 -62.51
CA GLU A 180 -11.09 -19.16 -61.24
C GLU A 180 -9.57 -19.18 -60.92
N THR A 181 -9.09 -18.31 -60.01
CA THR A 181 -8.24 -18.69 -58.85
C THR A 181 -7.96 -17.53 -57.87
N SER A 182 -8.31 -17.79 -56.61
CA SER A 182 -7.64 -17.56 -55.31
C SER A 182 -7.01 -16.22 -54.89
N GLU A 183 -7.49 -15.84 -53.69
CA GLU A 183 -6.85 -15.21 -52.54
C GLU A 183 -5.35 -15.46 -52.35
N GLN A 184 -4.67 -14.45 -51.79
CA GLN A 184 -3.41 -14.60 -51.09
C GLN A 184 -3.38 -13.67 -49.86
N SER A 185 -3.21 -14.30 -48.70
CA SER A 185 -2.89 -13.73 -47.40
C SER A 185 -1.38 -13.46 -47.28
N GLU A 186 -1.01 -12.30 -46.74
CA GLU A 186 0.39 -12.00 -46.35
C GLU A 186 0.53 -12.02 -44.83
N GLU A 187 1.27 -13.01 -44.36
CA GLU A 187 1.85 -13.14 -43.02
C GLU A 187 3.28 -12.55 -43.06
N LYS A 188 3.56 -11.55 -42.21
CA LYS A 188 4.91 -10.99 -42.03
C LYS A 188 5.45 -11.30 -40.63
N GLU A 189 6.27 -12.35 -40.62
CA GLU A 189 7.67 -12.38 -40.18
C GLU A 189 8.05 -11.59 -38.90
N ALA A 190 8.33 -12.36 -37.85
CA ALA A 190 8.88 -11.91 -36.58
C ALA A 190 10.40 -11.69 -36.70
N THR A 191 10.84 -10.44 -36.53
CA THR A 191 12.25 -10.12 -36.30
C THR A 191 12.62 -10.32 -34.83
N GLU A 192 13.72 -11.05 -34.61
CA GLU A 192 14.36 -11.37 -33.35
C GLU A 192 14.82 -10.10 -32.58
N THR A 193 13.94 -9.52 -31.77
CA THR A 193 14.27 -8.33 -30.97
C THR A 193 14.97 -8.71 -29.66
N LYS A 194 16.19 -8.21 -29.48
CA LYS A 194 16.95 -8.15 -28.22
C LYS A 194 16.00 -7.76 -27.07
N ARG A 195 15.89 -8.62 -26.03
CA ARG A 195 14.99 -8.36 -24.90
C ARG A 195 15.35 -7.02 -24.28
N PRO A 196 14.38 -6.11 -24.07
CA PRO A 196 14.67 -4.80 -23.51
C PRO A 196 15.21 -4.94 -22.09
N THR A 197 16.21 -4.13 -21.77
CA THR A 197 16.83 -4.06 -20.45
C THR A 197 15.84 -3.52 -19.41
N GLY A 198 16.12 -3.76 -18.12
CA GLY A 198 15.30 -3.23 -17.02
C GLY A 198 15.19 -1.70 -17.07
N GLU A 199 16.30 -1.03 -17.33
CA GLU A 199 16.36 0.43 -17.47
C GLU A 199 15.50 0.94 -18.63
N GLU A 200 15.58 0.34 -19.82
CA GLU A 200 14.76 0.74 -20.97
C GLU A 200 13.26 0.59 -20.68
N LEU A 201 12.85 -0.51 -20.04
CA LEU A 201 11.45 -0.74 -19.67
C LEU A 201 10.96 0.26 -18.63
N TYR A 202 11.78 0.56 -17.62
CA TYR A 202 11.46 1.58 -16.63
C TYR A 202 11.35 2.97 -17.27
N GLN A 203 12.33 3.37 -18.07
CA GLN A 203 12.35 4.70 -18.70
C GLN A 203 11.18 4.90 -19.65
N LYS A 204 10.78 3.86 -20.40
CA LYS A 204 9.57 3.92 -21.22
C LYS A 204 8.33 4.23 -20.38
N ALA A 205 8.10 3.46 -19.31
CA ALA A 205 6.96 3.67 -18.41
C ALA A 205 6.99 5.05 -17.73
N TYR A 206 8.19 5.51 -17.36
CA TYR A 206 8.38 6.82 -16.75
C TYR A 206 8.14 7.98 -17.73
N ASN A 207 8.50 7.82 -19.00
CA ASN A 207 8.19 8.79 -20.04
C ASN A 207 6.67 8.87 -20.29
N ASP A 208 5.99 7.72 -20.31
CA ASP A 208 4.51 7.67 -20.40
C ASP A 208 3.88 8.41 -19.19
N PHE A 209 4.44 8.24 -17.98
CA PHE A 209 3.99 8.95 -16.78
C PHE A 209 4.15 10.47 -16.92
N LYS A 210 5.32 10.92 -17.39
CA LYS A 210 5.63 12.34 -17.61
C LYS A 210 4.73 13.01 -18.64
N LYS A 211 4.28 12.26 -19.65
CA LYS A 211 3.32 12.74 -20.66
C LYS A 211 1.89 12.87 -20.13
N GLY A 212 1.62 12.34 -18.94
CA GLY A 212 0.28 12.30 -18.35
C GLY A 212 -0.52 11.05 -18.71
N ASP A 213 0.07 10.08 -19.42
CA ASP A 213 -0.58 8.81 -19.78
C ASP A 213 -0.53 7.83 -18.59
N ILE A 214 -1.20 8.22 -17.49
CA ILE A 214 -1.09 7.58 -16.17
C ILE A 214 -1.39 6.07 -16.20
N ASN A 215 -2.41 5.64 -16.95
CA ASN A 215 -2.78 4.22 -17.06
C ASN A 215 -1.75 3.40 -17.84
N THR A 216 -1.23 3.94 -18.94
CA THR A 216 -0.18 3.29 -19.74
C THR A 216 1.10 3.16 -18.92
N ALA A 217 1.48 4.24 -18.22
CA ALA A 217 2.62 4.25 -17.31
C ALA A 217 2.51 3.20 -16.21
N ARG A 218 1.36 3.13 -15.52
CA ARG A 218 1.09 2.14 -14.47
C ARG A 218 1.24 0.71 -15.00
N THR A 219 0.72 0.44 -16.19
CA THR A 219 0.85 -0.88 -16.85
C THR A 219 2.31 -1.18 -17.17
N GLY A 220 3.06 -0.19 -17.66
CA GLY A 220 4.49 -0.29 -17.93
C GLY A 220 5.32 -0.60 -16.68
N PHE A 221 5.08 0.10 -15.57
CA PHE A 221 5.76 -0.17 -14.30
C PHE A 221 5.43 -1.55 -13.74
N ARG A 222 4.18 -2.00 -13.83
CA ARG A 222 3.79 -3.36 -13.42
C ARG A 222 4.48 -4.44 -14.27
N LYS A 223 4.64 -4.19 -15.57
CA LYS A 223 5.41 -5.07 -16.46
C LYS A 223 6.88 -5.10 -16.04
N TYR A 224 7.49 -3.95 -15.80
CA TYR A 224 8.87 -3.84 -15.33
C TYR A 224 9.08 -4.63 -14.02
N LEU A 225 8.23 -4.44 -13.01
CA LEU A 225 8.34 -5.15 -11.72
C LEU A 225 8.14 -6.67 -11.82
N ARG A 226 7.37 -7.14 -12.80
CA ARG A 226 7.19 -8.58 -13.04
C ARG A 226 8.48 -9.23 -13.55
N VAL A 227 9.24 -8.50 -14.38
CA VAL A 227 10.46 -9.01 -15.01
C VAL A 227 11.70 -8.71 -14.16
N PHE A 228 11.72 -7.56 -13.49
CA PHE A 228 12.84 -7.04 -12.70
C PHE A 228 12.37 -6.59 -11.30
N PRO A 229 12.02 -7.54 -10.41
CA PRO A 229 11.47 -7.21 -9.09
C PRO A 229 12.49 -6.65 -8.08
N ASN A 230 13.79 -6.86 -8.30
CA ASN A 230 14.88 -6.48 -7.39
C ASN A 230 15.97 -5.64 -8.08
N ASP A 231 15.61 -4.96 -9.16
CA ASP A 231 16.51 -4.08 -9.92
C ASP A 231 16.58 -2.68 -9.28
N ASN A 232 17.55 -1.87 -9.71
CA ASN A 232 17.84 -0.55 -9.13
C ASN A 232 16.68 0.45 -9.25
N TYR A 233 15.69 0.19 -10.11
CA TYR A 233 14.49 1.02 -10.24
C TYR A 233 13.21 0.35 -9.72
N SER A 234 13.29 -0.80 -9.04
CA SER A 234 12.09 -1.51 -8.55
C SER A 234 11.33 -0.72 -7.48
N ASP A 235 12.04 -0.08 -6.54
CA ASP A 235 11.41 0.80 -5.55
C ASP A 235 10.74 2.02 -6.20
N ASN A 236 11.41 2.62 -7.19
CA ASN A 236 10.90 3.72 -8.00
C ASN A 236 9.65 3.32 -8.78
N ALA A 237 9.67 2.18 -9.45
CA ALA A 237 8.54 1.70 -10.24
C ALA A 237 7.30 1.44 -9.37
N GLN A 238 7.49 0.80 -8.21
CA GLN A 238 6.40 0.57 -7.27
C GLN A 238 5.87 1.91 -6.70
N TYR A 239 6.75 2.86 -6.42
CA TYR A 239 6.36 4.21 -6.00
C TYR A 239 5.54 4.93 -7.08
N TRP A 240 5.94 4.86 -8.35
CA TRP A 240 5.17 5.50 -9.43
C TRP A 240 3.82 4.84 -9.69
N ILE A 241 3.68 3.53 -9.45
CA ILE A 241 2.37 2.87 -9.44
C ILE A 241 1.49 3.48 -8.35
N ALA A 242 2.00 3.67 -7.13
CA ALA A 242 1.23 4.29 -6.06
C ALA A 242 0.88 5.77 -6.35
N GLU A 243 1.85 6.55 -6.82
CA GLU A 243 1.65 7.96 -7.20
C GLU A 243 0.62 8.10 -8.34
N SER A 244 0.59 7.16 -9.29
CA SER A 244 -0.40 7.15 -10.36
C SER A 244 -1.84 7.08 -9.82
N PHE A 245 -2.09 6.27 -8.78
CA PHE A 245 -3.39 6.21 -8.12
C PHE A 245 -3.68 7.48 -7.32
N PHE A 246 -2.66 8.04 -6.67
CA PHE A 246 -2.79 9.28 -5.92
C PHE A 246 -3.21 10.45 -6.83
N ILE A 247 -2.62 10.57 -8.03
CA ILE A 247 -2.97 11.59 -9.03
C ILE A 247 -4.42 11.43 -9.49
N GLU A 248 -4.86 10.19 -9.73
CA GLU A 248 -6.26 9.87 -10.08
C GLU A 248 -7.23 10.02 -8.89
N LYS A 249 -6.76 10.49 -7.72
CA LYS A 249 -7.52 10.61 -6.46
C LYS A 249 -8.09 9.28 -5.93
N LYS A 250 -7.55 8.16 -6.41
CA LYS A 250 -7.84 6.80 -5.94
C LYS A 250 -6.99 6.51 -4.70
N TYR A 251 -7.30 7.22 -3.62
CA TYR A 251 -6.44 7.26 -2.43
C TYR A 251 -6.35 5.91 -1.71
N ARG A 252 -7.41 5.08 -1.73
CA ARG A 252 -7.39 3.75 -1.11
C ARG A 252 -6.40 2.82 -1.82
N GLU A 253 -6.42 2.82 -3.15
CA GLU A 253 -5.50 2.07 -3.98
C GLU A 253 -4.07 2.60 -3.85
N ALA A 254 -3.89 3.92 -3.80
CA ALA A 254 -2.59 4.54 -3.56
C ALA A 254 -1.98 4.09 -2.22
N ILE A 255 -2.78 4.01 -1.15
CA ILE A 255 -2.32 3.56 0.18
C ILE A 255 -1.75 2.14 0.11
N LEU A 256 -2.45 1.22 -0.55
CA LEU A 256 -2.02 -0.18 -0.69
C LEU A 256 -0.72 -0.28 -1.51
N GLU A 257 -0.61 0.50 -2.58
CA GLU A 257 0.58 0.46 -3.44
C GLU A 257 1.79 1.16 -2.78
N PHE A 258 1.59 2.19 -1.96
CA PHE A 258 2.64 2.77 -1.12
C PHE A 258 3.08 1.80 -0.01
N GLU A 259 2.16 1.06 0.58
CA GLU A 259 2.48 -0.01 1.54
C GLU A 259 3.38 -1.07 0.91
N GLU A 260 3.11 -1.44 -0.34
CA GLU A 260 3.96 -2.38 -1.08
C GLU A 260 5.39 -1.83 -1.31
N VAL A 261 5.58 -0.52 -1.50
CA VAL A 261 6.92 0.10 -1.52
C VAL A 261 7.64 -0.17 -0.19
N LEU A 262 6.96 0.13 0.92
CA LEU A 262 7.54 0.02 2.28
C LEU A 262 7.81 -1.43 2.67
N ARG A 263 6.97 -2.36 2.23
CA ARG A 263 7.09 -3.78 2.55
C ARG A 263 8.16 -4.49 1.73
N LYS A 264 8.21 -4.24 0.41
CA LYS A 264 9.17 -4.89 -0.50
C LYS A 264 10.52 -4.20 -0.54
N TYR A 265 10.53 -2.88 -0.40
CA TYR A 265 11.72 -2.05 -0.54
C TYR A 265 11.95 -1.14 0.69
N PRO A 266 12.02 -1.68 1.92
CA PRO A 266 12.10 -0.88 3.15
C PRO A 266 13.35 0.01 3.24
N LYS A 267 14.42 -0.35 2.52
CA LYS A 267 15.68 0.41 2.42
C LYS A 267 15.82 1.18 1.11
N GLY A 268 14.79 1.14 0.25
CA GLY A 268 14.78 1.83 -1.04
C GLY A 268 14.79 3.34 -0.87
N ASN A 269 15.29 4.06 -1.86
CA ASN A 269 15.37 5.52 -1.81
C ASN A 269 13.98 6.18 -1.83
N LYS A 270 12.94 5.45 -2.24
CA LYS A 270 11.53 5.88 -2.19
C LYS A 270 10.78 5.52 -0.93
N ALA A 271 11.37 4.78 0.02
CA ALA A 271 10.70 4.47 1.27
C ALA A 271 10.24 5.72 2.05
N PRO A 272 11.06 6.78 2.23
CA PRO A 272 10.61 8.00 2.91
C PRO A 272 9.46 8.69 2.15
N SER A 273 9.58 8.80 0.82
CA SER A 273 8.58 9.47 -0.02
C SER A 273 7.26 8.69 -0.05
N ALA A 274 7.31 7.35 -0.08
CA ALA A 274 6.15 6.49 -0.02
C ALA A 274 5.41 6.63 1.31
N LEU A 275 6.15 6.64 2.44
CA LEU A 275 5.57 6.79 3.77
C LEU A 275 4.86 8.15 3.94
N LEU A 276 5.49 9.23 3.46
CA LEU A 276 4.88 10.57 3.45
C LEU A 276 3.61 10.59 2.59
N LYS A 277 3.68 10.07 1.36
CA LYS A 277 2.56 10.07 0.42
C LYS A 277 1.40 9.18 0.88
N GLN A 278 1.69 8.08 1.56
CA GLN A 278 0.68 7.25 2.22
C GLN A 278 -0.06 8.05 3.29
N GLY A 279 0.67 8.79 4.15
CA GLY A 279 0.05 9.70 5.13
C GLY A 279 -0.82 10.77 4.49
N LEU A 280 -0.36 11.38 3.39
CA LEU A 280 -1.14 12.34 2.61
C LEU A 280 -2.40 11.70 2.01
N ALA A 281 -2.34 10.44 1.57
CA ALA A 281 -3.48 9.73 1.02
C ALA A 281 -4.55 9.44 2.09
N PHE A 282 -4.14 9.02 3.30
CA PHE A 282 -5.05 8.90 4.45
C PHE A 282 -5.69 10.23 4.81
N TYR A 283 -4.90 11.31 4.82
CA TYR A 283 -5.43 12.65 5.07
C TYR A 283 -6.49 13.06 4.04
N ARG A 284 -6.27 12.76 2.75
CA ARG A 284 -7.23 13.04 1.68
C ARG A 284 -8.51 12.20 1.78
N LEU A 285 -8.46 11.05 2.43
CA LEU A 285 -9.65 10.24 2.78
C LEU A 285 -10.37 10.73 4.04
N GLY A 286 -9.83 11.73 4.74
CA GLY A 286 -10.38 12.23 6.00
C GLY A 286 -9.92 11.46 7.24
N ASP A 287 -9.10 10.42 7.09
CA ASP A 287 -8.53 9.67 8.21
C ASP A 287 -7.29 10.40 8.76
N LYS A 288 -7.55 11.44 9.56
CA LYS A 288 -6.51 12.27 10.18
C LYS A 288 -5.64 11.47 11.15
N ASN A 289 -6.21 10.50 11.86
CA ASN A 289 -5.47 9.71 12.85
C ASN A 289 -4.38 8.87 12.18
N SER A 290 -4.73 8.14 11.13
CA SER A 290 -3.75 7.35 10.35
C SER A 290 -2.71 8.26 9.68
N ALA A 291 -3.13 9.41 9.16
CA ALA A 291 -2.20 10.39 8.59
C ALA A 291 -1.17 10.89 9.62
N MET A 292 -1.62 11.25 10.83
CA MET A 292 -0.75 11.70 11.92
C MET A 292 0.29 10.65 12.29
N LEU A 293 -0.13 9.39 12.46
CA LEU A 293 0.77 8.29 12.79
C LEU A 293 1.85 8.11 11.71
N LEU A 294 1.46 8.19 10.44
CA LEU A 294 2.41 8.06 9.33
C LEU A 294 3.37 9.25 9.26
N PHE A 295 2.90 10.48 9.44
CA PHE A 295 3.77 11.65 9.46
C PHE A 295 4.76 11.62 10.63
N GLN A 296 4.32 11.21 11.83
CA GLN A 296 5.20 10.98 12.97
C GLN A 296 6.26 9.92 12.66
N LYS A 297 5.86 8.85 11.97
CA LYS A 297 6.77 7.79 11.54
C LYS A 297 7.81 8.30 10.54
N VAL A 298 7.44 9.12 9.55
CA VAL A 298 8.42 9.76 8.63
C VAL A 298 9.47 10.55 9.41
N ILE A 299 9.03 11.34 10.40
CA ILE A 299 9.94 12.18 11.21
C ILE A 299 10.89 11.34 12.06
N LYS A 300 10.38 10.25 12.62
CA LYS A 300 11.13 9.34 13.48
C LYS A 300 12.13 8.50 12.69
N ASP A 301 11.69 7.89 11.58
CA ASP A 301 12.47 6.89 10.85
C ASP A 301 13.42 7.55 9.83
N HIS A 302 13.12 8.76 9.36
CA HIS A 302 13.91 9.50 8.38
C HIS A 302 14.23 10.94 8.83
N PRO A 303 14.86 11.14 10.01
CA PRO A 303 15.15 12.47 10.52
C PRO A 303 16.07 13.23 9.55
N GLY A 304 15.74 14.50 9.28
CA GLY A 304 16.53 15.37 8.39
C GLY A 304 16.19 15.29 6.90
N SER A 305 15.43 14.28 6.46
CA SER A 305 14.93 14.18 5.09
C SER A 305 13.99 15.34 4.73
N ASN A 306 13.86 15.66 3.44
CA ASN A 306 12.88 16.64 2.99
C ASN A 306 11.45 16.17 3.31
N GLU A 307 11.21 14.87 3.24
CA GLU A 307 9.95 14.23 3.62
C GLU A 307 9.60 14.47 5.08
N ALA A 308 10.57 14.35 5.99
CA ALA A 308 10.36 14.66 7.40
C ALA A 308 10.05 16.14 7.63
N LYS A 309 10.66 17.05 6.87
CA LYS A 309 10.32 18.49 6.94
C LYS A 309 8.89 18.74 6.48
N ILE A 310 8.44 18.07 5.41
CA ILE A 310 7.05 18.17 4.92
C ILE A 310 6.09 17.55 5.94
N ALA A 311 6.39 16.37 6.46
CA ALA A 311 5.58 15.68 7.47
C ALA A 311 5.36 16.54 8.72
N LYS A 312 6.40 17.25 9.21
CA LYS A 312 6.27 18.20 10.33
C LYS A 312 5.24 19.30 10.02
N LYS A 313 5.35 19.93 8.85
CA LYS A 313 4.42 20.98 8.41
C LYS A 313 2.99 20.46 8.26
N GLU A 314 2.80 19.23 7.81
CA GLU A 314 1.46 18.64 7.70
C GLU A 314 0.86 18.31 9.08
N LEU A 315 1.67 17.84 10.04
CA LEU A 315 1.22 17.64 11.43
C LEU A 315 0.78 18.93 12.10
N GLU A 316 1.49 20.04 11.87
CA GLU A 316 1.11 21.35 12.40
C GLU A 316 -0.28 21.82 11.92
N LYS A 317 -0.73 21.38 10.75
CA LYS A 317 -2.07 21.70 10.21
C LYS A 317 -3.18 20.79 10.76
N LEU A 318 -2.81 19.66 11.37
CA LEU A 318 -3.75 18.65 11.87
C LEU A 318 -4.08 18.82 13.35
N ASN A 319 -3.23 19.53 14.07
CA ASN A 319 -3.45 19.97 15.45
C ASN A 319 -4.26 21.28 15.49
#